data_AF-A0A482WIC2-F1
#
_entry.id   AF-A0A482WIC2-F1
#
_cell.length_a   1.000
_cell.length_b   1.000
_cell.length_c   1.000
_cell.angle_alpha   90.00
_cell.angle_beta   90.00
_cell.angle_gamma   90.00
#
_symmetry.space_group_name_H-M   'P 1'
#
loop_
_entity.id
_entity.type
_entity.pdbx_description
1 polymer ?
#
loop_
_entity_poly.entity_id
_entity_poly.type
_entity_poly.pdbx_seq_one_letter_code
_entity_poly.pdbx_strand_id
1 'polypeptide(L)'
;MYVKDKILLLSTTASAIPNNLAVNIMKRKKTADCLAVIHQSFINIVPVKDYEMETRNISCTDTQLKNRAVITQVMWCMLGNEHILITTSTIGLQIFDCEGLTCKFSHPCYDGPENKECFARGLTTTGDFLCV
;
A
#
# COMPACT_ATOMS: atom_id res chain seq x y z
N MET A 1 5.93 -15.93 26.14
CA MET A 1 6.20 -16.94 25.10
C MET A 1 5.25 -16.65 23.94
N TYR A 2 5.75 -16.57 22.70
CA TYR A 2 4.88 -16.40 21.53
C TYR A 2 4.27 -17.74 21.14
N VAL A 3 2.98 -17.75 20.83
CA VAL A 3 2.24 -18.93 20.38
C VAL A 3 1.76 -18.67 18.96
N LYS A 4 1.91 -19.67 18.09
CA LYS A 4 1.34 -19.62 16.74
C LYS A 4 -0.18 -19.56 16.86
N ASP A 5 -0.75 -18.45 16.42
CA ASP A 5 -2.19 -18.26 16.38
C ASP A 5 -2.77 -18.88 15.10
N LYS A 6 -2.42 -18.32 13.94
CA LYS A 6 -2.91 -18.81 12.64
C LYS A 6 -1.91 -18.64 11.50
N ILE A 7 -2.17 -19.34 10.39
CA ILE A 7 -1.44 -19.17 9.12
C ILE A 7 -2.19 -18.14 8.28
N LEU A 8 -1.46 -17.20 7.70
CA LEU A 8 -1.98 -16.25 6.71
C LEU A 8 -1.49 -16.70 5.33
N LEU A 9 -2.42 -16.85 4.39
CA LEU A 9 -2.10 -17.23 3.02
C LEU A 9 -1.92 -15.98 2.18
N LEU A 10 -0.82 -15.95 1.43
CA LEU A 10 -0.55 -14.91 0.42
C LEU A 10 -1.04 -15.39 -0.93
N SER A 11 -1.44 -14.47 -1.80
CA SER A 11 -1.78 -14.82 -3.18
C SER A 11 -0.58 -15.38 -3.96
N THR A 12 0.64 -14.91 -3.69
CA THR A 12 1.88 -15.39 -4.32
C THR A 12 3.11 -15.00 -3.49
N THR A 13 4.31 -15.09 -4.06
CA THR A 13 5.58 -14.68 -3.42
C THR A 13 5.62 -13.17 -3.22
N ALA A 14 5.92 -12.72 -2.01
CA ALA A 14 6.13 -11.30 -1.71
C ALA A 14 7.35 -10.75 -2.46
N SER A 15 7.30 -9.48 -2.86
CA SER A 15 8.42 -8.80 -3.52
C SER A 15 9.66 -8.73 -2.64
N ALA A 16 10.84 -8.98 -3.21
CA ALA A 16 12.12 -8.85 -2.52
C ALA A 16 12.57 -7.39 -2.41
N ILE A 17 11.76 -6.55 -1.78
CA ILE A 17 12.05 -5.13 -1.52
C ILE A 17 11.89 -4.81 -0.03
N PRO A 18 12.60 -3.81 0.51
CA PRO A 18 12.37 -3.33 1.87
C PRO A 18 10.92 -2.85 2.04
N ASN A 19 10.36 -3.02 3.24
CA ASN A 19 9.00 -2.56 3.56
C ASN A 19 7.92 -3.07 2.58
N ASN A 20 8.09 -4.29 2.08
CA ASN A 20 7.12 -5.00 1.22
C ASN A 20 5.82 -5.41 1.93
N LEU A 21 5.69 -5.05 3.21
CA LEU A 21 4.57 -5.36 4.09
C LEU A 21 4.17 -4.06 4.81
N ALA A 22 2.88 -3.73 4.77
CA ALA A 22 2.28 -2.75 5.67
C ALA A 22 1.22 -3.40 6.55
N VAL A 23 0.99 -2.79 7.72
CA VAL A 23 0.05 -3.28 8.72
C VAL A 23 -1.03 -2.24 8.92
N ASN A 24 -2.28 -2.64 8.75
CA ASN A 24 -3.43 -1.84 9.14
C ASN A 24 -3.67 -2.06 10.64
N ILE A 25 -3.42 -1.03 11.44
CA ILE A 25 -3.73 -1.01 12.86
C ILE A 25 -4.78 0.06 13.10
N MET A 26 -6.03 -0.33 13.36
CA MET A 26 -7.02 0.63 13.83
C MET A 26 -6.58 1.18 15.21
N LYS A 27 -6.57 2.52 15.35
CA LYS A 27 -6.03 3.31 16.49
C LYS A 27 -6.38 2.85 17.92
N ARG A 28 -7.34 1.94 18.10
CA ARG A 28 -7.78 1.45 19.42
C ARG A 28 -7.31 0.03 19.75
N LYS A 29 -6.74 -0.72 18.80
CA LYS A 29 -6.32 -2.11 19.00
C LYS A 29 -4.81 -2.24 18.83
N LYS A 30 -4.16 -3.05 19.67
CA LYS A 30 -2.73 -3.42 19.53
C LYS A 30 -2.50 -4.57 18.55
N THR A 31 -3.47 -4.84 17.68
CA THR A 31 -3.50 -6.00 16.80
C THR A 31 -3.84 -5.54 15.40
N ALA A 32 -3.15 -6.09 14.41
CA ALA A 32 -3.46 -5.84 13.01
C ALA A 32 -4.89 -6.30 12.67
N ASP A 33 -5.58 -5.51 11.86
CA ASP A 33 -6.86 -5.91 11.25
C ASP A 33 -6.60 -6.53 9.86
N CYS A 34 -5.73 -5.90 9.05
CA CYS A 34 -5.28 -6.39 7.75
C CYS A 34 -3.76 -6.21 7.56
N LEU A 35 -3.19 -7.02 6.67
CA LEU A 35 -1.84 -6.83 6.12
C LEU A 35 -1.95 -6.45 4.65
N ALA A 36 -1.02 -5.62 4.17
CA ALA A 36 -0.85 -5.34 2.75
C ALA A 36 0.52 -5.86 2.33
N VAL A 37 0.55 -6.79 1.39
CA VAL A 37 1.77 -7.46 0.93
C VAL A 37 2.00 -7.12 -0.54
N ILE A 38 3.18 -6.62 -0.87
CA ILE A 38 3.52 -6.23 -2.24
C ILE A 38 3.90 -7.48 -3.05
N HIS A 39 3.28 -7.64 -4.21
CA HIS A 39 3.56 -8.65 -5.23
C HIS A 39 3.83 -7.97 -6.58
N GLN A 40 5.01 -7.34 -6.70
CA GLN A 40 5.57 -6.62 -7.84
C GLN A 40 4.63 -5.60 -8.50
N SER A 41 3.55 -6.05 -9.12
CA SER A 41 2.53 -5.24 -9.80
C SER A 41 1.19 -5.09 -9.08
N PHE A 42 0.98 -5.78 -7.96
CA PHE A 42 -0.24 -5.65 -7.16
C PHE A 42 0.05 -5.78 -5.67
N ILE A 43 -0.91 -5.39 -4.84
CA ILE A 43 -0.87 -5.46 -3.38
C ILE A 43 -1.93 -6.46 -2.94
N ASN A 44 -1.55 -7.48 -2.18
CA ASN A 44 -2.48 -8.42 -1.59
C ASN A 44 -2.86 -7.95 -0.17
N ILE A 45 -4.16 -7.66 0.02
CA ILE A 45 -4.75 -7.34 1.31
C ILE A 45 -5.20 -8.63 1.97
N VAL A 46 -4.59 -8.96 3.11
CA VAL A 46 -4.81 -10.20 3.85
C VAL A 46 -5.44 -9.90 5.21
N PRO A 47 -6.68 -10.33 5.48
CA PRO A 47 -7.34 -10.10 6.75
C PRO A 47 -6.73 -10.96 7.88
N VAL A 48 -6.48 -10.32 9.02
CA VAL A 48 -5.83 -10.94 10.19
C VAL A 48 -6.84 -11.46 11.21
N LYS A 49 -8.08 -10.96 11.23
CA LYS A 49 -9.08 -11.39 12.24
C LYS A 49 -10.32 -12.01 11.65
N ASP A 50 -10.74 -11.51 10.51
CA ASP A 50 -11.99 -11.91 9.92
C ASP A 50 -11.75 -13.07 8.96
N TYR A 51 -12.36 -14.22 9.28
CA TYR A 51 -12.27 -15.44 8.45
C TYR A 51 -13.25 -15.39 7.28
N GLU A 52 -14.26 -14.51 7.34
CA GLU A 52 -15.24 -14.35 6.27
C GLU A 52 -14.77 -13.34 5.22
N MET A 53 -13.83 -12.46 5.56
CA MET A 53 -13.23 -11.57 4.58
C MET A 53 -12.25 -12.33 3.68
N GLU A 54 -12.51 -12.28 2.38
CA GLU A 54 -11.58 -12.81 1.38
C GLU A 54 -10.36 -11.90 1.22
N THR A 55 -9.23 -12.52 0.84
CA THR A 55 -8.05 -11.77 0.41
C THR A 55 -8.36 -10.98 -0.86
N ARG A 56 -7.90 -9.74 -0.95
CA ARG A 56 -8.15 -8.87 -2.12
C ARG A 56 -6.85 -8.43 -2.75
N ASN A 57 -6.88 -8.12 -4.04
CA ASN A 57 -5.72 -7.64 -4.78
C ASN A 57 -5.99 -6.24 -5.33
N ILE A 58 -5.12 -5.29 -4.99
CA ILE A 58 -5.15 -3.91 -5.46
C ILE A 58 -4.07 -3.78 -6.52
N SER A 59 -4.45 -3.36 -7.72
CA SER A 59 -3.51 -3.08 -8.81
C SER A 59 -3.34 -1.58 -8.97
N CYS A 60 -2.09 -1.13 -9.13
CA CYS A 60 -1.80 0.24 -9.51
C CYS A 60 -1.90 0.32 -11.04
N THR A 61 -2.98 0.93 -11.54
CA THR A 61 -3.16 1.15 -12.98
C THR A 61 -3.08 2.62 -13.30
N ASP A 62 -2.34 2.94 -14.35
CA ASP A 62 -2.47 4.22 -15.03
C ASP A 62 -3.51 4.06 -16.14
N THR A 63 -4.46 4.99 -16.22
CA THR A 63 -5.43 5.05 -17.32
C THR A 63 -4.77 5.32 -18.68
N GLN A 64 -3.55 5.88 -18.71
CA GLN A 64 -2.86 6.28 -19.94
C GLN A 64 -1.79 5.28 -20.39
N LEU A 65 -1.13 4.58 -19.47
CA LEU A 65 -0.07 3.63 -19.77
C LEU A 65 -0.56 2.19 -19.59
N LYS A 66 -0.55 1.40 -20.67
CA LYS A 66 -0.84 -0.06 -20.65
C LYS A 66 0.20 -0.91 -19.90
N ASN A 67 1.21 -0.28 -19.30
CA ASN A 67 2.24 -0.98 -18.54
C ASN A 67 1.78 -1.23 -17.10
N ARG A 68 2.05 -2.43 -16.59
CA ARG A 68 1.84 -2.75 -15.17
C ARG A 68 2.82 -1.93 -14.35
N ALA A 69 2.30 -1.14 -13.41
CA ALA A 69 3.13 -0.42 -12.46
C ALA A 69 3.93 -1.40 -11.59
N VAL A 70 5.18 -1.06 -11.28
CA VAL A 70 5.95 -1.79 -10.27
C VAL A 70 5.85 -1.03 -8.96
N ILE A 71 5.26 -1.67 -7.96
CA ILE A 71 4.97 -1.09 -6.65
C ILE A 71 6.26 -1.09 -5.81
N THR A 72 6.56 0.08 -5.24
CA THR A 72 7.78 0.31 -4.46
C THR A 72 7.51 0.38 -2.96
N GLN A 73 6.35 0.89 -2.55
CA GLN A 73 5.96 0.94 -1.14
C GLN A 73 4.44 0.99 -1.00
N VAL A 74 3.93 0.45 0.11
CA VAL A 74 2.55 0.60 0.56
C VAL A 74 2.54 1.02 2.03
N MET A 75 1.57 1.86 2.42
CA MET A 75 1.43 2.33 3.79
C MET A 75 -0.03 2.66 4.12
N TRP A 76 -0.53 2.16 5.24
CA TRP A 76 -1.73 2.74 5.87
C TRP A 76 -1.33 3.90 6.75
N CYS A 77 -2.06 5.01 6.64
CA CYS A 77 -1.88 6.14 7.53
C CYS A 77 -3.17 6.92 7.70
N MET A 78 -3.10 7.88 8.62
CA MET A 78 -4.13 8.89 8.78
C MET A 78 -3.67 10.15 8.08
N LEU A 79 -4.49 10.65 7.17
CA LEU A 79 -4.27 11.94 6.52
C LEU A 79 -5.47 12.83 6.86
N GLY A 80 -5.22 13.84 7.69
CA GLY A 80 -6.28 14.55 8.40
C GLY A 80 -7.13 13.56 9.24
N ASN A 81 -8.42 13.49 8.95
CA ASN A 81 -9.36 12.59 9.64
C ASN A 81 -9.69 11.31 8.86
N GLU A 82 -9.07 11.09 7.70
CA GLU A 82 -9.31 9.89 6.90
C GLU A 82 -8.23 8.84 7.13
N HIS A 83 -8.67 7.60 7.29
CA HIS A 83 -7.79 6.44 7.25
C HIS A 83 -7.70 5.96 5.81
N ILE A 84 -6.50 5.94 5.24
CA ILE A 84 -6.27 5.72 3.82
C ILE A 84 -5.13 4.73 3.59
N LEU A 85 -5.13 4.12 2.41
CA LEU A 85 -4.04 3.29 1.92
C LEU A 85 -3.30 4.04 0.83
N ILE A 86 -1.99 4.21 1.01
CA ILE A 86 -1.13 4.94 0.07
C ILE A 86 -0.16 3.96 -0.56
N THR A 87 0.08 4.11 -1.85
CA THR A 87 1.04 3.30 -2.61
C THR A 87 1.89 4.19 -3.51
N THR A 88 3.17 3.84 -3.60
CA THR A 88 4.09 4.39 -4.59
C THR A 88 4.50 3.30 -5.56
N SER A 89 4.71 3.71 -6.80
CA SER A 89 5.07 2.81 -7.88
C SER A 89 5.83 3.54 -8.99
N THR A 90 6.21 2.82 -10.04
CA THR A 90 6.83 3.40 -11.24
C THR A 90 5.93 4.38 -11.99
N ILE A 91 4.63 4.44 -11.69
CA ILE A 91 3.69 5.42 -12.29
C ILE A 91 3.39 6.59 -11.35
N GLY A 92 4.07 6.66 -10.19
CA GLY A 92 3.88 7.70 -9.18
C GLY A 92 3.13 7.22 -7.94
N LEU A 93 2.39 8.13 -7.34
CA LEU A 93 1.65 7.99 -6.09
C LEU A 93 0.16 7.73 -6.36
N GLN A 94 -0.44 6.79 -5.63
CA GLN A 94 -1.89 6.62 -5.58
C GLN A 94 -2.36 6.52 -4.13
N ILE A 95 -3.50 7.14 -3.84
CA ILE A 95 -4.18 7.11 -2.54
C ILE A 95 -5.53 6.44 -2.73
N PHE A 96 -5.78 5.40 -1.95
CA PHE A 96 -7.02 4.66 -1.90
C PHE A 96 -7.76 4.92 -0.58
N ASP A 97 -9.04 4.57 -0.54
CA ASP A 97 -9.73 4.34 0.73
C ASP A 97 -9.00 3.27 1.58
N CYS A 98 -9.35 3.14 2.87
CA CYS A 98 -8.67 2.20 3.77
C CYS A 98 -8.73 0.74 3.31
N GLU A 99 -9.75 0.39 2.53
CA GLU A 99 -10.00 -0.96 2.02
C GLU A 99 -9.33 -1.21 0.66
N GLY A 100 -8.79 -0.18 0.01
CA GLY A 100 -8.18 -0.29 -1.30
C GLY A 100 -9.16 -0.45 -2.47
N LEU A 101 -10.45 -0.15 -2.27
CA LEU A 101 -11.50 -0.35 -3.26
C LEU A 101 -11.58 0.81 -4.26
N THR A 102 -11.39 2.03 -3.76
CA THR A 102 -11.51 3.25 -4.56
C THR A 102 -10.22 4.04 -4.54
N CYS A 103 -9.64 4.32 -5.71
CA CYS A 103 -8.55 5.28 -5.84
C CYS A 103 -9.13 6.70 -5.73
N LYS A 104 -8.79 7.41 -4.64
CA LYS A 104 -9.25 8.78 -4.35
C LYS A 104 -8.36 9.85 -4.99
N PHE A 105 -7.08 9.56 -5.17
CA PHE A 105 -6.11 10.52 -5.70
C PHE A 105 -4.95 9.79 -6.38
N SER A 106 -4.42 10.37 -7.46
CA SER A 106 -3.26 9.86 -8.19
C SER A 106 -2.38 11.03 -8.62
N HIS A 107 -1.07 10.87 -8.50
CA HIS A 107 -0.09 11.88 -8.88
C HIS A 107 1.12 11.21 -9.54
N PRO A 108 1.52 11.61 -10.76
CA PRO A 108 2.59 10.94 -11.50
C PRO A 108 3.99 11.21 -10.95
N CYS A 109 4.13 12.22 -10.09
CA CYS A 109 5.39 12.61 -9.44
C CYS A 109 6.52 12.95 -10.43
N TYR A 110 6.17 13.56 -11.58
CA TYR A 110 7.15 14.03 -12.57
C TYR A 110 7.72 15.42 -12.26
N ASP A 111 7.45 15.97 -11.07
CA ASP A 111 7.75 17.36 -10.70
C ASP A 111 9.24 17.62 -10.37
N GLY A 112 10.11 16.66 -10.69
CA GLY A 112 11.55 16.77 -10.46
C GLY A 112 12.31 17.41 -11.63
N PRO A 113 13.63 17.63 -11.47
CA PRO A 113 14.46 18.22 -12.51
C PRO A 113 14.42 17.38 -13.80
N GLU A 114 14.29 18.05 -14.94
CA GLU A 114 14.41 17.41 -16.26
C GLU A 114 15.69 16.56 -16.33
N ASN A 115 15.57 15.33 -16.86
CA ASN A 115 16.63 14.31 -16.96
C ASN A 115 16.98 13.53 -15.68
N LYS A 116 16.15 13.55 -14.64
CA LYS A 116 16.24 12.59 -13.52
C LYS A 116 15.03 11.66 -13.50
N GLU A 117 15.30 10.37 -13.27
CA GLU A 117 14.24 9.41 -12.97
C GLU A 117 13.54 9.82 -11.67
N CYS A 118 12.31 10.31 -11.79
CA CYS A 118 11.47 10.68 -10.65
C CYS A 118 10.65 9.46 -10.21
N PHE A 119 11.25 8.62 -9.37
CA PHE A 119 10.52 7.56 -8.68
C PHE A 119 10.25 8.01 -7.25
N ALA A 120 8.98 8.02 -6.85
CA ALA A 120 8.61 8.08 -5.45
C ALA A 120 9.18 6.82 -4.76
N ARG A 121 10.25 6.98 -3.98
CA ARG A 121 10.96 5.87 -3.33
C ARG A 121 10.52 5.64 -1.88
N GLY A 122 9.85 6.61 -1.28
CA GLY A 122 9.53 6.58 0.14
C GLY A 122 8.15 7.13 0.42
N LEU A 123 7.50 6.59 1.44
CA LEU A 123 6.31 7.16 2.05
C LEU A 123 6.55 7.36 3.53
N THR A 124 6.23 8.55 4.02
CA THR A 124 6.13 8.82 5.45
C THR A 124 5.10 9.91 5.72
N THR A 125 4.64 10.02 6.95
CA THR A 125 3.75 11.10 7.39
C THR A 125 4.40 11.90 8.49
N THR A 126 4.17 13.21 8.45
CA THR A 126 4.64 14.16 9.45
C THR A 126 3.50 15.13 9.76
N GLY A 127 2.82 14.91 10.89
CA GLY A 127 1.61 15.66 11.22
C GLY A 127 0.53 15.45 10.15
N ASP A 128 0.09 16.54 9.54
CA ASP A 128 -0.93 16.55 8.48
C ASP A 128 -0.35 16.40 7.06
N PHE A 129 0.97 16.23 6.94
CA PHE A 129 1.64 16.14 5.64
C PHE A 129 2.00 14.70 5.29
N LEU A 130 1.73 14.36 4.03
CA LEU A 130 2.29 13.19 3.37
C LEU A 130 3.60 13.60 2.68
N CYS A 131 4.68 12.90 2.98
CA CYS A 131 5.95 13.04 2.30
C CYS A 131 6.17 11.83 1.39
N VAL A 132 6.53 12.13 0.14
CA VAL A 132 6.67 11.20 -0.98
C VAL A 132 8.03 11.40 -1.64
#